data_AF-A0A383B2G4-F1
#
_entry.id   AF-A0A383B2G4-F1
#
_cell.length_a   1.000
_cell.length_b   1.000
_cell.length_c   1.000
_cell.angle_alpha   90.00
_cell.angle_beta   90.00
_cell.angle_gamma   90.00
#
_symmetry.space_group_name_H-M   'P 1'
#
loop_
_entity.id
_entity.type
_entity.pdbx_description
1 polymer ?
#
loop_
_entity_poly.entity_id
_entity_poly.type
_entity_poly.pdbx_seq_one_letter_code
_entity_poly.pdbx_strand_id
1 'polypeptide(L)'
;LDDHSISGGVLDPQLFVASEQVLASVFFSEANDAYDALSALDHQSGSDSSSDHHDDDFLNELILGGRQISVTSGNYALNSAAPVDFLVASTDKLTLTGNLVFNASSDSDLILLSAGAVDLSGLNSITFTGQELGIGSFDSLEVKNVDLKSNDEILLRSLDNIVINNVNMETSGNGADFIHLIAANELQVNNLYFSDTVKQIAMEAMTINLSHVNFPLNSVVNLRSLYGGVDGKYPNFGSTAFGRVNFI
;
A
#
# COMPACT_ATOMS: atom_id res chain seq x y z
N LEU A 1 6.68 -15.95 -16.01
CA LEU A 1 6.56 -16.16 -14.55
C LEU A 1 5.51 -17.23 -14.31
N ASP A 2 5.69 -18.02 -13.26
CA ASP A 2 4.76 -19.09 -12.88
C ASP A 2 3.58 -18.55 -12.05
N ASP A 3 2.55 -19.37 -11.86
CA ASP A 3 1.43 -19.07 -10.97
C ASP A 3 1.71 -19.66 -9.58
N HIS A 4 1.43 -18.90 -8.53
CA HIS A 4 1.63 -19.31 -7.15
C HIS A 4 0.31 -19.30 -6.37
N SER A 5 0.05 -20.40 -5.65
CA SER A 5 -1.05 -20.51 -4.70
C SER A 5 -0.49 -20.85 -3.33
N ILE A 6 -0.51 -19.86 -2.43
CA ILE A 6 0.09 -19.91 -1.11
C ILE A 6 -1.04 -20.05 -0.07
N SER A 7 -0.93 -21.09 0.77
CA SER A 7 -1.97 -21.40 1.75
C SER A 7 -1.40 -22.08 2.99
N GLY A 8 -2.12 -21.97 4.11
CA GLY A 8 -1.79 -22.71 5.33
C GLY A 8 -0.64 -22.13 6.16
N GLY A 9 -0.25 -20.87 5.94
CA GLY A 9 0.76 -20.19 6.76
C GLY A 9 2.21 -20.61 6.48
N VAL A 10 2.45 -21.40 5.44
CA VAL A 10 3.80 -21.75 5.00
C VAL A 10 4.11 -20.94 3.75
N LEU A 11 5.09 -20.06 3.85
CA LEU A 11 5.69 -19.40 2.70
C LEU A 11 7.03 -20.08 2.44
N ASP A 12 7.16 -20.72 1.28
CA ASP A 12 8.38 -21.43 0.91
C ASP A 12 9.49 -20.40 0.65
N PRO A 13 10.58 -20.38 1.46
CA PRO A 13 11.66 -19.42 1.29
C PRO A 13 12.36 -19.54 -0.07
N GLN A 14 12.24 -20.68 -0.76
CA GLN A 14 12.81 -20.85 -2.11
C GLN A 14 12.06 -20.06 -3.18
N LEU A 15 10.85 -19.59 -2.89
CA LEU A 15 10.09 -18.76 -3.82
C LEU A 15 10.58 -17.30 -3.82
N PHE A 16 11.30 -16.90 -2.78
CA PHE A 16 11.95 -15.59 -2.77
C PHE A 16 13.31 -15.65 -3.43
N VAL A 17 13.55 -14.66 -4.27
CA VAL A 17 14.81 -14.45 -4.96
C VAL A 17 15.34 -13.08 -4.58
N ALA A 18 16.65 -12.97 -4.36
CA ALA A 18 17.27 -11.67 -4.11
C ALA A 18 17.04 -10.74 -5.32
N SER A 19 16.72 -9.48 -5.05
CA SER A 19 16.41 -8.45 -6.05
C SER A 19 17.45 -8.33 -7.17
N GLU A 20 18.75 -8.46 -6.85
CA GLU A 20 19.84 -8.41 -7.83
C GLU A 20 19.67 -9.44 -8.97
N GLN A 21 19.14 -10.62 -8.64
CA GLN A 21 18.91 -11.70 -9.60
C GLN A 21 17.63 -11.46 -10.42
N VAL A 22 16.67 -10.73 -9.84
CA VAL A 22 15.39 -10.37 -10.46
C VAL A 22 15.56 -9.22 -11.45
N LEU A 23 16.30 -8.17 -11.09
CA LEU A 23 16.60 -7.03 -11.97
C LEU A 23 17.42 -7.43 -13.20
N ALA A 24 18.22 -8.50 -13.08
CA ALA A 24 18.94 -9.08 -14.21
C ALA A 24 18.04 -9.88 -15.19
N SER A 25 16.77 -10.09 -14.84
CA SER A 25 15.85 -10.98 -15.55
C SER A 25 14.77 -10.21 -16.31
N VAL A 26 14.70 -10.43 -17.64
CA VAL A 26 13.66 -9.86 -18.52
C VAL A 26 12.23 -10.28 -18.15
N PHE A 27 12.07 -11.32 -17.33
CA PHE A 27 10.76 -11.83 -16.94
C PHE A 27 10.05 -10.96 -15.88
N PHE A 28 10.78 -10.04 -15.26
CA PHE A 28 10.27 -9.18 -14.20
C PHE A 28 10.23 -7.70 -14.60
N SER A 29 10.49 -7.38 -15.87
CA SER A 29 10.48 -5.99 -16.33
C SER A 29 9.15 -5.29 -16.07
N GLU A 30 8.02 -5.98 -16.28
CA GLU A 30 6.69 -5.42 -16.01
C GLU A 30 6.46 -5.16 -14.52
N ALA A 31 6.95 -6.04 -13.64
CA ALA A 31 6.86 -5.85 -12.19
C ALA A 31 7.77 -4.71 -11.71
N ASN A 32 8.96 -4.58 -12.30
CA ASN A 32 9.88 -3.48 -12.00
C ASN A 32 9.35 -2.14 -12.50
N ASP A 33 8.89 -2.07 -13.76
CA ASP A 33 8.21 -0.91 -14.31
C ASP A 33 7.01 -0.53 -13.44
N ALA A 34 6.36 -1.53 -12.83
CA ALA A 34 5.26 -1.29 -11.94
C ALA A 34 5.63 -0.66 -10.61
N TYR A 35 6.68 -1.18 -9.98
CA TYR A 35 7.25 -0.58 -8.79
C TYR A 35 7.72 0.86 -9.06
N ASP A 36 8.51 1.06 -10.12
CA ASP A 36 9.07 2.36 -10.50
C ASP A 36 7.96 3.40 -10.76
N ALA A 37 6.91 3.01 -11.48
CA ALA A 37 5.80 3.91 -11.76
C ALA A 37 5.00 4.28 -10.50
N LEU A 38 4.82 3.36 -9.56
CA LEU A 38 4.16 3.63 -8.28
C LEU A 38 5.04 4.53 -7.40
N SER A 39 6.35 4.28 -7.34
CA SER A 39 7.31 5.12 -6.61
C SER A 39 7.41 6.53 -7.21
N ALA A 40 7.29 6.66 -8.53
CA ALA A 40 7.26 7.96 -9.21
C ALA A 40 6.07 8.84 -8.81
N LEU A 41 4.99 8.26 -8.25
CA LEU A 41 3.87 9.04 -7.71
C LEU A 41 4.31 9.92 -6.52
N ASP A 42 5.23 9.46 -5.67
CA ASP A 42 5.75 10.25 -4.55
C ASP A 42 6.49 11.52 -5.03
N HIS A 43 7.26 11.38 -6.12
CA HIS A 43 8.08 12.46 -6.65
C HIS A 43 7.29 13.55 -7.39
N GLN A 44 6.17 13.21 -8.04
CA GLN A 44 5.30 14.22 -8.66
C GLN A 44 4.62 15.13 -7.62
N SER A 45 4.53 14.65 -6.39
CA SER A 45 3.80 15.33 -5.33
C SER A 45 4.62 16.30 -4.50
N GLY A 46 5.95 16.41 -4.66
CA GLY A 46 6.76 17.34 -3.86
C GLY A 46 6.58 17.16 -2.36
N SER A 47 6.43 15.91 -1.93
CA SER A 47 6.46 15.51 -0.53
C SER A 47 7.92 15.55 -0.04
N ASP A 48 8.26 16.46 0.88
CA ASP A 48 9.53 16.42 1.64
C ASP A 48 9.48 15.34 2.76
N SER A 49 8.67 14.28 2.60
CA SER A 49 8.79 13.11 3.47
C SER A 49 10.07 12.38 3.08
N SER A 50 11.10 12.59 3.90
CA SER A 50 12.42 11.98 3.79
C SER A 50 12.39 10.47 4.07
N SER A 51 11.61 9.71 3.31
CA SER A 51 11.88 8.29 3.08
C SER A 51 12.72 8.20 1.80
N ASP A 52 13.95 8.73 1.86
CA ASP A 52 15.00 8.45 0.89
C ASP A 52 15.33 6.95 1.01
N HIS A 53 14.50 6.08 0.44
CA HIS A 53 14.78 4.66 0.25
C HIS A 53 15.18 4.36 -1.19
N HIS A 54 15.65 5.36 -1.93
CA HIS A 54 16.14 5.21 -3.31
C HIS A 54 17.59 5.62 -3.38
N ASP A 55 18.48 4.62 -3.25
CA ASP A 55 19.48 4.31 -4.28
C ASP A 55 20.53 3.27 -3.82
N ASP A 56 20.62 2.95 -2.52
CA ASP A 56 21.70 2.07 -2.00
C ASP A 56 21.25 0.71 -1.40
N ASP A 57 19.95 0.47 -1.13
CA ASP A 57 19.50 -0.67 -0.30
C ASP A 57 18.77 -1.82 -1.04
N PHE A 58 18.74 -1.83 -2.38
CA PHE A 58 18.24 -3.01 -3.11
C PHE A 58 18.96 -4.30 -2.72
N LEU A 59 20.15 -4.22 -2.12
CA LEU A 59 20.97 -5.37 -1.73
C LEU A 59 20.32 -6.26 -0.64
N ASN A 60 19.28 -5.79 0.06
CA ASN A 60 18.61 -6.55 1.14
C ASN A 60 17.10 -6.74 0.90
N GLU A 61 16.66 -6.91 -0.35
CA GLU A 61 15.27 -7.22 -0.68
C GLU A 61 15.09 -8.66 -1.18
N LEU A 62 14.03 -9.32 -0.70
CA LEU A 62 13.58 -10.64 -1.14
C LEU A 62 12.28 -10.53 -1.93
N ILE A 63 12.31 -10.99 -3.19
CA ILE A 63 11.20 -10.86 -4.13
C ILE A 63 10.55 -12.22 -4.42
N LEU A 64 9.25 -12.31 -4.19
CA LEU A 64 8.37 -13.36 -4.71
C LEU A 64 7.66 -12.80 -5.94
N GLY A 65 8.07 -13.22 -7.13
CA GLY A 65 7.38 -12.84 -8.36
C GLY A 65 6.65 -13.97 -9.06
N GLY A 66 5.49 -13.64 -9.63
CA GLY A 66 4.61 -14.59 -10.31
C GLY A 66 3.79 -13.90 -11.39
N ARG A 67 3.14 -14.68 -12.26
CA ARG A 67 2.12 -14.11 -13.16
C ARG A 67 0.84 -13.87 -12.37
N GLN A 68 0.30 -14.93 -11.78
CA GLN A 68 -0.80 -14.84 -10.81
C GLN A 68 -0.33 -15.35 -9.46
N ILE A 69 -0.59 -14.58 -8.40
CA ILE A 69 -0.28 -14.98 -7.03
C ILE A 69 -1.57 -14.94 -6.22
N SER A 70 -1.86 -16.02 -5.50
CA SER A 70 -2.99 -16.09 -4.57
C SER A 70 -2.50 -16.45 -3.19
N VAL A 71 -2.86 -15.65 -2.19
CA VAL A 71 -2.54 -15.90 -0.78
C VAL A 71 -3.85 -15.99 0.02
N THR A 72 -3.98 -17.07 0.76
CA THR A 72 -5.18 -17.34 1.58
C THR A 72 -4.87 -17.20 3.07
N SER A 73 -5.91 -17.22 3.91
CA SER A 73 -5.78 -17.19 5.37
C SER A 73 -4.59 -17.98 5.90
N GLY A 74 -3.79 -17.36 6.74
CA GLY A 74 -2.59 -17.99 7.26
C GLY A 74 -1.76 -17.06 8.13
N ASN A 75 -0.84 -17.68 8.85
CA ASN A 75 0.18 -17.00 9.61
C ASN A 75 1.54 -17.32 8.97
N TYR A 76 2.10 -16.37 8.26
CA TYR A 76 3.29 -16.49 7.43
C TYR A 76 4.51 -15.93 8.16
N ALA A 77 5.49 -16.79 8.40
CA ALA A 77 6.78 -16.37 8.94
C ALA A 77 7.72 -15.96 7.81
N LEU A 78 8.01 -14.67 7.72
CA LEU A 78 8.99 -14.08 6.80
C LEU A 78 10.34 -14.05 7.54
N ASN A 79 11.07 -15.16 7.45
CA ASN A 79 12.33 -15.33 8.16
C ASN A 79 13.51 -14.94 7.28
N SER A 80 14.42 -14.14 7.82
CA SER A 80 15.69 -13.77 7.22
C SER A 80 16.80 -13.77 8.27
N ALA A 81 18.06 -13.90 7.84
CA ALA A 81 19.21 -13.89 8.74
C ALA A 81 19.61 -12.48 9.21
N ALA A 82 19.16 -11.46 8.48
CA ALA A 82 19.32 -10.03 8.74
C ALA A 82 18.00 -9.33 8.36
N PRO A 83 17.74 -8.09 8.83
CA PRO A 83 16.62 -7.31 8.34
C PRO A 83 16.66 -7.23 6.80
N VAL A 84 15.54 -7.61 6.18
CA VAL A 84 15.33 -7.56 4.72
C VAL A 84 13.92 -7.11 4.44
N ASP A 85 13.71 -6.51 3.28
CA ASP A 85 12.39 -6.14 2.78
C ASP A 85 11.82 -7.24 1.91
N PHE A 86 10.50 -7.32 1.87
CA PHE A 86 9.78 -8.35 1.15
C PHE A 86 8.90 -7.73 0.09
N LEU A 87 9.10 -8.15 -1.15
CA LEU A 87 8.26 -7.76 -2.27
C LEU A 87 7.51 -8.98 -2.82
N VAL A 88 6.19 -8.89 -2.87
CA VAL A 88 5.33 -9.86 -3.57
C VAL A 88 4.78 -9.17 -4.80
N ALA A 89 5.26 -9.55 -5.98
CA ALA A 89 4.92 -8.89 -7.23
C ALA A 89 4.26 -9.86 -8.22
N SER A 90 3.08 -9.49 -8.71
CA SER A 90 2.41 -10.22 -9.79
C SER A 90 2.35 -9.39 -11.08
N THR A 91 2.48 -10.02 -12.25
CA THR A 91 2.33 -9.28 -13.52
C THR A 91 0.88 -9.23 -14.02
N ASP A 92 0.02 -10.13 -13.57
CA ASP A 92 -1.38 -10.22 -14.02
C ASP A 92 -2.36 -9.98 -12.85
N LYS A 93 -2.26 -10.80 -11.79
CA LYS A 93 -3.19 -10.68 -10.66
C LYS A 93 -2.58 -11.11 -9.33
N LEU A 94 -2.77 -10.27 -8.31
CA LEU A 94 -2.57 -10.62 -6.89
C LEU A 94 -3.93 -10.79 -6.22
N THR A 95 -4.18 -11.95 -5.61
CA THR A 95 -5.44 -12.22 -4.88
C THR A 95 -5.13 -12.50 -3.42
N LEU A 96 -5.74 -11.75 -2.50
CA LEU A 96 -5.57 -11.90 -1.06
C LEU A 96 -6.93 -12.25 -0.43
N THR A 97 -6.99 -13.30 0.38
CA THR A 97 -8.26 -13.78 0.96
C THR A 97 -8.15 -14.18 2.43
N GLY A 98 -9.20 -13.86 3.19
CA GLY A 98 -9.38 -14.19 4.59
C GLY A 98 -8.53 -13.34 5.55
N ASN A 99 -7.95 -13.97 6.57
CA ASN A 99 -7.15 -13.26 7.58
C ASN A 99 -5.66 -13.59 7.36
N LEU A 100 -4.87 -12.59 6.97
CA LEU A 100 -3.45 -12.75 6.70
C LEU A 100 -2.63 -12.14 7.84
N VAL A 101 -1.69 -12.92 8.37
CA VAL A 101 -0.69 -12.43 9.32
C VAL A 101 0.69 -12.70 8.73
N PHE A 102 1.50 -11.66 8.57
CA PHE A 102 2.88 -11.74 8.11
C PHE A 102 3.79 -11.29 9.24
N ASN A 103 4.72 -12.14 9.67
CA ASN A 103 5.66 -11.82 10.73
C ASN A 103 7.06 -11.70 10.15
N ALA A 104 7.65 -10.54 10.31
CA ALA A 104 9.03 -10.22 9.93
C ALA A 104 9.75 -9.55 11.12
N SER A 105 11.02 -9.18 10.92
CA SER A 105 11.69 -8.22 11.80
C SER A 105 10.95 -6.90 11.87
N SER A 106 11.12 -6.15 12.96
CA SER A 106 10.47 -4.85 13.17
C SER A 106 10.82 -3.81 12.13
N ASP A 107 11.99 -3.93 11.52
CA ASP A 107 12.58 -2.95 10.59
C ASP A 107 12.44 -3.42 9.13
N SER A 108 11.59 -4.42 8.88
CA SER A 108 11.32 -4.95 7.54
C SER A 108 10.08 -4.34 6.96
N ASP A 109 10.08 -4.15 5.65
CA ASP A 109 8.91 -3.75 4.88
C ASP A 109 8.29 -4.92 4.12
N LEU A 110 6.98 -4.83 3.86
CA LEU A 110 6.25 -5.76 3.01
C LEU A 110 5.44 -4.99 1.97
N ILE A 111 5.83 -5.14 0.71
CA ILE A 111 5.16 -4.54 -0.44
C ILE A 111 4.43 -5.64 -1.22
N LEU A 112 3.13 -5.46 -1.40
CA LEU A 112 2.25 -6.36 -2.13
C LEU A 112 1.76 -5.66 -3.40
N LEU A 113 2.22 -6.06 -4.58
CA LEU A 113 1.87 -5.35 -5.82
C LEU A 113 1.43 -6.22 -6.99
N SER A 114 0.67 -5.60 -7.88
CA SER A 114 0.34 -6.16 -9.19
C SER A 114 0.50 -5.13 -10.31
N ALA A 115 1.14 -5.53 -11.41
CA ALA A 115 1.13 -4.79 -12.67
C ALA A 115 -0.20 -4.92 -13.44
N GLY A 116 -1.10 -5.80 -12.97
CA GLY A 116 -2.51 -5.83 -13.37
C GLY A 116 -3.40 -5.52 -12.18
N ALA A 117 -4.21 -6.50 -11.75
CA ALA A 117 -5.23 -6.30 -10.72
C ALA A 117 -4.83 -6.83 -9.34
N VAL A 118 -5.13 -6.06 -8.29
CA VAL A 118 -5.14 -6.54 -6.90
C VAL A 118 -6.58 -6.83 -6.46
N ASP A 119 -6.89 -8.08 -6.15
CA ASP A 119 -8.20 -8.54 -5.71
C ASP A 119 -8.22 -8.82 -4.21
N LEU A 120 -8.87 -7.92 -3.47
CA LEU A 120 -9.06 -7.99 -2.02
C LEU A 120 -10.51 -8.33 -1.65
N SER A 121 -11.34 -8.76 -2.61
CA SER A 121 -12.78 -8.94 -2.40
C SER A 121 -13.13 -10.01 -1.37
N GLY A 122 -12.22 -10.97 -1.14
CA GLY A 122 -12.33 -12.00 -0.12
C GLY A 122 -11.47 -11.76 1.12
N LEU A 123 -10.79 -10.62 1.24
CA LEU A 123 -9.92 -10.28 2.36
C LEU A 123 -10.75 -9.75 3.53
N ASN A 124 -10.39 -10.14 4.75
CA ASN A 124 -10.95 -9.55 5.97
C ASN A 124 -9.90 -8.70 6.69
N SER A 125 -8.65 -9.17 6.77
CA SER A 125 -7.59 -8.44 7.46
C SER A 125 -6.19 -8.78 6.96
N ILE A 126 -5.28 -7.81 7.06
CA ILE A 126 -3.83 -8.01 7.00
C ILE A 126 -3.22 -7.45 8.27
N THR A 127 -2.40 -8.26 8.95
CA THR A 127 -1.53 -7.81 10.03
C THR A 127 -0.09 -8.09 9.63
N PHE A 128 0.71 -7.05 9.50
CA PHE A 128 2.15 -7.14 9.34
C PHE A 128 2.85 -6.71 10.63
N THR A 129 3.86 -7.47 11.06
CA THR A 129 4.62 -7.16 12.28
C THR A 129 5.92 -6.41 12.03
N GLY A 130 6.22 -6.07 10.77
CA GLY A 130 7.33 -5.19 10.42
C GLY A 130 6.94 -3.72 10.42
N GLN A 131 7.77 -2.91 9.78
CA GLN A 131 7.67 -1.45 9.77
C GLN A 131 6.55 -1.00 8.82
N GLU A 132 6.67 -1.29 7.53
CA GLU A 132 5.73 -0.85 6.50
C GLU A 132 4.89 -1.99 5.88
N LEU A 133 3.59 -1.76 5.74
CA LEU A 133 2.72 -2.54 4.86
C LEU A 133 2.30 -1.71 3.64
N GLY A 134 2.86 -2.03 2.47
CA GLY A 134 2.52 -1.42 1.19
C GLY A 134 1.61 -2.30 0.32
N ILE A 135 0.60 -1.72 -0.32
CA ILE A 135 -0.21 -2.37 -1.36
C ILE A 135 -0.27 -1.48 -2.61
N GLY A 136 0.16 -2.01 -3.74
CA GLY A 136 0.25 -1.29 -5.02
C GLY A 136 -0.52 -1.96 -6.15
N SER A 137 -1.23 -1.18 -6.96
CA SER A 137 -1.95 -1.67 -8.14
C SER A 137 -1.72 -0.77 -9.35
N PHE A 138 -1.47 -1.35 -10.52
CA PHE A 138 -1.49 -0.61 -11.78
C PHE A 138 -2.90 -0.19 -12.16
N ASP A 139 -3.85 -1.09 -12.00
CA ASP A 139 -5.26 -0.78 -12.17
C ASP A 139 -5.84 -0.12 -10.92
N SER A 140 -7.14 0.18 -10.96
CA SER A 140 -7.91 0.62 -9.79
C SER A 140 -7.80 -0.38 -8.63
N LEU A 141 -7.55 0.13 -7.42
CA LEU A 141 -7.48 -0.64 -6.18
C LEU A 141 -8.77 -0.48 -5.38
N GLU A 142 -9.48 -1.58 -5.13
CA GLU A 142 -10.65 -1.60 -4.26
C GLU A 142 -10.35 -2.26 -2.90
N VAL A 143 -10.50 -1.50 -1.81
CA VAL A 143 -10.31 -1.99 -0.43
C VAL A 143 -11.63 -1.86 0.33
N LYS A 144 -12.29 -3.00 0.60
CA LYS A 144 -13.65 -3.01 1.15
C LYS A 144 -13.81 -4.01 2.29
N ASN A 145 -14.29 -3.56 3.46
CA ASN A 145 -14.49 -4.42 4.64
C ASN A 145 -13.19 -5.07 5.14
N VAL A 146 -12.09 -4.33 5.15
CA VAL A 146 -10.76 -4.83 5.49
C VAL A 146 -10.18 -4.08 6.69
N ASP A 147 -9.55 -4.82 7.61
CA ASP A 147 -8.69 -4.28 8.66
C ASP A 147 -7.22 -4.39 8.23
N LEU A 148 -6.51 -3.26 8.14
CA LEU A 148 -5.09 -3.21 7.80
C LEU A 148 -4.28 -2.77 9.02
N LYS A 149 -3.21 -3.53 9.32
CA LYS A 149 -2.34 -3.25 10.45
C LYS A 149 -0.87 -3.43 10.11
N SER A 150 -0.06 -2.45 10.50
CA SER A 150 1.41 -2.50 10.50
C SER A 150 1.95 -1.94 11.83
N ASN A 151 3.26 -2.01 12.09
CA ASN A 151 3.80 -1.33 13.26
C ASN A 151 3.86 0.18 13.06
N ASP A 152 4.33 0.66 11.91
CA ASP A 152 4.66 2.06 11.72
C ASP A 152 3.90 2.68 10.56
N GLU A 153 3.87 2.02 9.41
CA GLU A 153 3.36 2.61 8.17
C GLU A 153 2.42 1.70 7.38
N ILE A 154 1.38 2.29 6.78
CA ILE A 154 0.50 1.61 5.81
C ILE A 154 0.36 2.48 4.57
N LEU A 155 0.69 1.92 3.42
CA LEU A 155 0.69 2.61 2.14
C LEU A 155 -0.25 1.91 1.15
N LEU A 156 -1.17 2.66 0.55
CA LEU A 156 -2.00 2.20 -0.56
C LEU A 156 -1.73 3.06 -1.79
N ARG A 157 -1.37 2.43 -2.91
CA ARG A 157 -1.00 3.13 -4.15
C ARG A 157 -1.73 2.55 -5.37
N SER A 158 -2.18 3.42 -6.26
CA SER A 158 -2.72 3.03 -7.57
C SER A 158 -2.35 4.02 -8.67
N LEU A 159 -2.01 3.50 -9.86
CA LEU A 159 -1.86 4.33 -11.07
C LEU A 159 -3.20 4.74 -11.71
N ASP A 160 -4.33 4.35 -11.12
CA ASP A 160 -5.66 4.75 -11.55
C ASP A 160 -6.46 5.30 -10.35
N ASN A 161 -7.45 4.55 -9.84
CA ASN A 161 -8.29 4.98 -8.73
C ASN A 161 -8.07 4.12 -7.49
N ILE A 162 -8.30 4.71 -6.31
CA ILE A 162 -8.47 3.96 -5.06
C ILE A 162 -9.89 4.13 -4.57
N VAL A 163 -10.57 3.02 -4.28
CA VAL A 163 -11.90 2.99 -3.65
C VAL A 163 -11.80 2.30 -2.29
N ILE A 164 -12.04 3.06 -1.22
CA ILE A 164 -12.04 2.58 0.17
C ILE A 164 -13.48 2.59 0.70
N ASN A 165 -13.93 1.44 1.19
CA ASN A 165 -15.25 1.32 1.81
C ASN A 165 -15.21 0.47 3.08
N ASN A 166 -15.56 1.04 4.24
CA ASN A 166 -15.61 0.31 5.51
C ASN A 166 -14.26 -0.34 5.84
N VAL A 167 -13.24 0.46 6.08
CA VAL A 167 -11.86 0.01 6.32
C VAL A 167 -11.33 0.59 7.62
N ASN A 168 -10.57 -0.21 8.36
CA ASN A 168 -9.83 0.23 9.53
C ASN A 168 -8.33 0.16 9.24
N MET A 169 -7.59 1.19 9.63
CA MET A 169 -6.13 1.24 9.52
C MET A 169 -5.51 1.49 10.90
N GLU A 170 -4.63 0.59 11.34
CA GLU A 170 -3.99 0.62 12.66
C GLU A 170 -2.47 0.57 12.57
N THR A 171 -1.82 1.50 13.28
CA THR A 171 -0.37 1.45 13.57
C THR A 171 -0.13 1.20 15.06
N SER A 172 1.09 0.83 15.44
CA SER A 172 1.41 0.42 16.81
C SER A 172 1.58 1.57 17.81
N GLY A 173 1.80 2.80 17.35
CA GLY A 173 2.13 3.95 18.20
C GLY A 173 3.63 4.17 18.43
N ASN A 174 4.48 3.26 17.94
CA ASN A 174 5.92 3.19 18.29
C ASN A 174 6.87 3.77 17.24
N GLY A 175 6.35 4.36 16.16
CA GLY A 175 7.18 4.90 15.08
C GLY A 175 6.58 6.13 14.42
N ALA A 176 6.69 6.18 13.09
CA ALA A 176 6.15 7.27 12.27
C ALA A 176 4.62 7.38 12.39
N ASP A 177 3.95 6.23 12.58
CA ASP A 177 2.49 6.09 12.66
C ASP A 177 1.80 6.81 11.49
N PHE A 178 2.25 6.44 10.29
CA PHE A 178 1.96 7.12 9.04
C PHE A 178 1.05 6.29 8.14
N ILE A 179 0.04 6.95 7.58
CA ILE A 179 -0.80 6.37 6.54
C ILE A 179 -0.69 7.22 5.27
N HIS A 180 -0.35 6.58 4.15
CA HIS A 180 -0.24 7.25 2.86
C HIS A 180 -1.14 6.60 1.82
N LEU A 181 -2.06 7.38 1.25
CA LEU A 181 -2.97 6.93 0.20
C LEU A 181 -2.72 7.75 -1.07
N ILE A 182 -2.32 7.10 -2.16
CA ILE A 182 -2.02 7.77 -3.42
C ILE A 182 -2.75 7.09 -4.58
N ALA A 183 -3.60 7.84 -5.27
CA ALA A 183 -4.20 7.41 -6.52
C ALA A 183 -3.83 8.41 -7.63
N ALA A 184 -3.52 7.97 -8.84
CA ALA A 184 -3.25 8.91 -9.93
C ALA A 184 -4.48 9.77 -10.27
N ASN A 185 -5.66 9.18 -10.32
CA ASN A 185 -6.89 9.82 -10.79
C ASN A 185 -7.82 10.20 -9.63
N GLU A 186 -8.42 9.21 -8.96
CA GLU A 186 -9.44 9.47 -7.94
C GLU A 186 -9.23 8.63 -6.69
N LEU A 187 -9.30 9.28 -5.53
CA LEU A 187 -9.39 8.63 -4.23
C LEU A 187 -10.82 8.80 -3.69
N GLN A 188 -11.58 7.71 -3.65
CA GLN A 188 -12.93 7.65 -3.13
C GLN A 188 -12.94 6.93 -1.77
N VAL A 189 -13.33 7.63 -0.71
CA VAL A 189 -13.32 7.11 0.65
C VAL A 189 -14.71 7.22 1.26
N ASN A 190 -15.21 6.09 1.75
CA ASN A 190 -16.40 6.04 2.58
C ASN A 190 -16.16 5.13 3.78
N ASN A 191 -16.37 5.65 4.99
CA ASN A 191 -16.25 4.86 6.22
C ASN A 191 -14.83 4.31 6.45
N LEU A 192 -13.85 5.23 6.48
CA LEU A 192 -12.46 4.92 6.81
C LEU A 192 -12.17 5.38 8.24
N TYR A 193 -11.69 4.45 9.06
CA TYR A 193 -11.29 4.70 10.44
C TYR A 193 -9.79 4.51 10.60
N PHE A 194 -9.18 5.45 11.30
CA PHE A 194 -7.79 5.36 11.75
C PHE A 194 -7.78 5.09 13.25
N SER A 195 -6.86 4.26 13.73
CA SER A 195 -6.63 4.12 15.16
C SER A 195 -6.12 5.43 15.78
N ASP A 196 -6.31 5.60 17.09
CA ASP A 196 -5.82 6.78 17.83
C ASP A 196 -4.29 6.91 17.83
N THR A 197 -3.58 5.83 17.48
CA THR A 197 -2.12 5.78 17.35
C THR A 197 -1.61 6.47 16.09
N VAL A 198 -2.43 6.62 15.05
CA VAL A 198 -2.02 7.26 13.79
C VAL A 198 -1.71 8.74 14.01
N LYS A 199 -0.48 9.15 13.68
CA LYS A 199 0.03 10.51 13.89
C LYS A 199 0.09 11.31 12.59
N GLN A 200 0.23 10.66 11.45
CA GLN A 200 0.40 11.32 10.16
C GLN A 200 -0.46 10.66 9.10
N ILE A 201 -1.14 11.46 8.29
CA ILE A 201 -2.01 10.99 7.21
C ILE A 201 -1.76 11.86 5.99
N ALA A 202 -1.36 11.23 4.88
CA ALA A 202 -1.26 11.87 3.58
C ALA A 202 -2.24 11.18 2.60
N MET A 203 -3.02 11.98 1.90
CA MET A 203 -3.93 11.51 0.86
C MET A 203 -3.77 12.34 -0.40
N GLU A 204 -3.57 11.67 -1.52
CA GLU A 204 -3.15 12.31 -2.76
C GLU A 204 -3.86 11.71 -3.97
N ALA A 205 -4.50 12.56 -4.78
CA ALA A 205 -5.07 12.17 -6.07
C ALA A 205 -5.42 13.40 -6.91
N MET A 206 -5.76 13.27 -8.20
CA MET A 206 -6.34 14.41 -8.91
C MET A 206 -7.61 14.89 -8.21
N THR A 207 -8.51 13.97 -7.83
CA THR A 207 -9.72 14.26 -7.05
C THR A 207 -9.78 13.37 -5.80
N ILE A 208 -10.06 13.98 -4.64
CA ILE A 208 -10.24 13.26 -3.38
C ILE A 208 -11.68 13.46 -2.91
N ASN A 209 -12.40 12.37 -2.69
CA ASN A 209 -13.78 12.35 -2.21
C ASN A 209 -13.84 11.62 -0.88
N LEU A 210 -14.14 12.34 0.21
CA LEU A 210 -14.19 11.83 1.56
C LEU A 210 -15.61 11.86 2.09
N SER A 211 -16.10 10.73 2.57
CA SER A 211 -17.38 10.61 3.27
C SER A 211 -17.20 9.72 4.50
N HIS A 212 -17.79 10.12 5.63
CA HIS A 212 -17.67 9.39 6.90
C HIS A 212 -16.22 9.00 7.26
N VAL A 213 -15.30 9.97 7.19
CA VAL A 213 -13.91 9.81 7.61
C VAL A 213 -13.67 10.62 8.88
N ASN A 214 -13.12 9.99 9.91
CA ASN A 214 -12.75 10.67 11.15
C ASN A 214 -11.23 10.63 11.31
N PHE A 215 -10.60 11.79 11.27
CA PHE A 215 -9.18 11.93 11.54
C PHE A 215 -8.91 11.94 13.06
N PRO A 216 -7.88 11.24 13.56
CA PRO A 216 -7.51 11.27 14.97
C PRO A 216 -7.13 12.68 15.43
N LEU A 217 -7.48 13.05 16.67
CA LEU A 217 -7.36 14.43 17.20
C LEU A 217 -5.94 15.03 17.12
N ASN A 218 -4.91 14.20 17.25
CA ASN A 218 -3.51 14.64 17.26
C ASN A 218 -2.77 14.30 15.96
N SER A 219 -3.50 13.91 14.91
CA SER A 219 -2.90 13.60 13.62
C SER A 219 -2.63 14.87 12.80
N VAL A 220 -1.51 14.86 12.07
CA VAL A 220 -1.25 15.81 10.99
C VAL A 220 -1.84 15.22 9.71
N VAL A 221 -2.76 15.96 9.07
CA VAL A 221 -3.46 15.50 7.86
C VAL A 221 -3.09 16.40 6.68
N ASN A 222 -2.54 15.79 5.64
CA ASN A 222 -2.21 16.43 4.37
C ASN A 222 -3.08 15.85 3.25
N LEU A 223 -3.88 16.70 2.61
CA LEU A 223 -4.76 16.31 1.51
C LEU A 223 -4.34 17.08 0.25
N ARG A 224 -3.86 16.38 -0.77
CA ARG A 224 -3.33 16.97 -2.00
C ARG A 224 -4.20 16.59 -3.19
N SER A 225 -4.78 17.60 -3.81
CA SER A 225 -5.56 17.45 -5.05
C SER A 225 -4.97 18.29 -6.17
N LEU A 226 -5.27 17.96 -7.43
CA LEU A 226 -4.69 18.60 -8.61
C LEU A 226 -4.73 20.14 -8.54
N TYR A 227 -5.87 20.69 -8.15
CA TYR A 227 -6.05 22.14 -8.11
C TYR A 227 -5.92 22.75 -6.71
N GLY A 228 -5.72 21.93 -5.67
CA GLY A 228 -5.71 22.38 -4.28
C GLY A 228 -6.99 23.14 -3.90
N GLY A 229 -6.85 24.12 -3.01
CA GLY A 229 -7.95 24.95 -2.52
C GLY A 229 -8.48 25.95 -3.57
N VAL A 230 -9.75 26.33 -3.48
CA VAL A 230 -10.34 27.37 -4.32
C VAL A 230 -10.10 28.73 -3.67
N ASP A 231 -9.39 29.64 -4.34
CA ASP A 231 -9.04 30.96 -3.80
C ASP A 231 -8.34 30.90 -2.41
N GLY A 232 -7.54 29.86 -2.19
CA GLY A 232 -6.90 29.59 -0.89
C GLY A 232 -7.80 29.00 0.19
N LYS A 233 -9.07 28.68 -0.13
CA LYS A 233 -10.00 27.99 0.77
C LYS A 233 -10.00 26.48 0.51
N TYR A 234 -9.78 25.73 1.59
CA TYR A 234 -9.93 24.29 1.67
C TYR A 234 -11.04 23.97 2.68
N PRO A 235 -11.70 22.82 2.59
CA PRO A 235 -12.00 21.98 1.40
C PRO A 235 -13.36 22.32 0.76
N ASN A 236 -13.80 21.57 -0.26
CA ASN A 236 -15.17 21.65 -0.81
C ASN A 236 -16.13 20.75 0.02
N PHE A 237 -17.39 21.17 0.22
CA PHE A 237 -18.36 20.45 1.09
C PHE A 237 -19.69 20.16 0.38
N GLY A 238 -20.29 19.00 0.69
CA GLY A 238 -21.65 18.61 0.32
C GLY A 238 -21.87 18.31 -1.17
N SER A 239 -20.81 18.31 -1.97
CA SER A 239 -20.84 18.00 -3.39
C SER A 239 -19.46 17.59 -3.89
N THR A 240 -19.39 16.99 -5.07
CA THR A 240 -18.13 16.70 -5.75
C THR A 240 -17.75 17.85 -6.66
N ALA A 241 -16.54 18.38 -6.48
CA ALA A 241 -15.85 19.22 -7.44
C ALA A 241 -14.62 18.47 -7.96
N PHE A 242 -14.55 18.24 -9.28
CA PHE A 242 -13.43 17.55 -9.91
C PHE A 242 -12.11 18.32 -9.72
N GLY A 243 -11.03 17.58 -9.49
CA GLY A 243 -9.69 18.14 -9.26
C GLY A 243 -9.47 18.68 -7.84
N ARG A 244 -10.38 18.39 -6.90
CA ARG A 244 -10.42 18.98 -5.53
C ARG A 244 -10.48 17.91 -4.45
N VAL A 245 -10.29 18.37 -3.21
CA VAL A 245 -10.69 17.65 -1.99
C VAL A 245 -12.13 17.99 -1.66
N ASN A 246 -12.98 16.96 -1.56
CA ASN A 246 -14.40 17.06 -1.28
C ASN A 246 -14.76 16.28 -0.01
N PHE A 247 -15.52 16.91 0.89
CA PHE A 247 -16.15 16.27 2.04
C PHE A 247 -17.65 16.17 1.78
N ILE A 248 -18.15 14.95 1.60
CA ILE A 248 -19.50 14.66 1.08
C ILE A 248 -20.34 13.95 2.14
#